data_AF-A0A1S8NIE6-F1
#
_entry.id   AF-A0A1S8NIE6-F1
#
_cell.length_a   1.000
_cell.length_b   1.000
_cell.length_c   1.000
_cell.angle_alpha   90.00
_cell.angle_beta   90.00
_cell.angle_gamma   90.00
#
_symmetry.space_group_name_H-M   'P 1'
#
loop_
_entity.id
_entity.type
_entity.pdbx_description
1 polymer ?
#
loop_
_entity_poly.entity_id
_entity_poly.type
_entity_poly.pdbx_seq_one_letter_code
_entity_poly.pdbx_strand_id
1 'polypeptide(L)'
;MSLKDKLSSKFSNYFQNAYMQKYGDRITSVSGTVLSVKFLEKNYFIMKSLVIEMVIKPEVGKKVVKCWYKKNRWFKKPEFILVKQGHKVIIMGVTGEKNSKKENSQEVQIMNVLNLTTKKDLVPVDHSQIRKSRQQAMNMRR
;
A
#
# COMPACT_ATOMS: atom_id res chain seq x y z
N MET A 1 -1.11 -11.26 -30.09
CA MET A 1 -0.55 -10.62 -28.88
C MET A 1 0.41 -9.53 -29.34
N SER A 2 0.05 -8.26 -29.14
CA SER A 2 0.70 -7.11 -29.79
C SER A 2 2.12 -6.88 -29.24
N LEU A 3 3.01 -6.27 -30.04
CA LEU A 3 4.35 -5.86 -29.63
C LEU A 3 4.32 -4.98 -28.36
N LYS A 4 3.27 -4.17 -28.22
CA LYS A 4 2.99 -3.34 -27.03
C LYS A 4 2.73 -4.20 -25.78
N ASP A 5 2.03 -5.32 -25.92
CA ASP A 5 1.74 -6.25 -24.82
C ASP A 5 3.01 -6.99 -24.39
N LYS A 6 3.87 -7.37 -25.35
CA LYS A 6 5.16 -8.03 -25.08
C LYS A 6 6.16 -7.07 -24.40
N LEU A 7 6.19 -5.80 -24.79
CA LEU A 7 7.02 -4.78 -24.14
C LEU A 7 6.49 -4.45 -22.73
N SER A 8 5.18 -4.23 -22.60
CA SER A 8 4.53 -3.94 -21.32
C SER A 8 4.69 -5.08 -20.31
N SER A 9 4.55 -6.33 -20.76
CA SER A 9 4.74 -7.50 -19.89
C SER A 9 6.20 -7.71 -19.49
N LYS A 10 7.17 -7.54 -20.41
CA LYS A 10 8.60 -7.61 -20.06
C LYS A 10 9.02 -6.50 -19.09
N PHE A 11 8.55 -5.27 -19.30
CA PHE A 11 8.79 -4.17 -18.36
C PHE A 11 8.09 -4.41 -17.02
N SER A 12 6.82 -4.82 -17.02
CA SER A 12 6.07 -5.15 -15.80
C SER A 12 6.77 -6.24 -15.00
N ASN A 13 7.21 -7.32 -15.66
CA ASN A 13 7.92 -8.41 -15.01
C ASN A 13 9.28 -7.97 -14.48
N TYR A 14 10.02 -7.14 -15.21
CA TYR A 14 11.30 -6.62 -14.74
C TYR A 14 11.14 -5.71 -13.51
N PHE A 15 10.17 -4.78 -13.55
CA PHE A 15 9.85 -3.92 -12.41
C PHE A 15 9.32 -4.72 -11.22
N GLN A 16 8.45 -5.70 -11.46
CA GLN A 16 7.92 -6.57 -10.43
C GLN A 16 9.01 -7.44 -9.81
N ASN A 17 9.90 -8.03 -10.61
CA ASN A 17 11.01 -8.85 -10.13
C ASN A 17 12.04 -8.02 -9.36
N ALA A 18 12.39 -6.82 -9.85
CA ALA A 18 13.27 -5.90 -9.11
C ALA A 18 12.62 -5.41 -7.80
N TYR A 19 11.30 -5.20 -7.79
CA TYR A 19 10.54 -4.84 -6.59
C TYR A 19 10.49 -5.99 -5.57
N MET A 20 10.24 -7.21 -6.03
CA MET A 20 10.26 -8.43 -5.20
C MET A 20 11.67 -8.75 -4.70
N GLN A 21 12.72 -8.54 -5.50
CA GLN A 21 14.11 -8.72 -5.05
C GLN A 21 14.50 -7.69 -4.00
N LYS A 22 14.06 -6.44 -4.14
CA LYS A 22 14.44 -5.35 -3.22
C LYS A 22 13.65 -5.35 -1.92
N TYR A 23 12.37 -5.73 -1.98
CA TYR A 23 11.46 -5.61 -0.84
C TYR A 23 10.81 -6.93 -0.41
N GLY A 24 11.05 -8.04 -1.10
CA GLY A 24 10.37 -9.34 -0.91
C GLY A 24 10.25 -9.76 0.55
N ASP A 25 11.37 -9.77 1.27
CA ASP A 25 11.42 -10.18 2.69
C ASP A 25 10.74 -9.19 3.66
N ARG A 26 10.36 -8.00 3.16
CA ARG A 26 9.78 -6.90 3.93
C ARG A 26 8.39 -6.52 3.47
N ILE A 27 7.87 -7.14 2.42
CA ILE A 27 6.49 -6.96 1.98
C ILE A 27 5.59 -7.49 3.09
N THR A 28 4.71 -6.63 3.56
CA THR A 28 3.75 -6.94 4.61
C THR A 28 2.36 -6.50 4.20
N SER A 29 1.37 -7.28 4.60
CA SER A 29 -0.04 -6.96 4.44
C SER A 29 -0.69 -6.91 5.81
N VAL A 30 -1.34 -5.80 6.14
CA VAL A 30 -2.01 -5.57 7.42
C VAL A 30 -3.48 -5.29 7.15
N SER A 31 -4.37 -6.18 7.59
CA SER A 31 -5.82 -5.98 7.62
C SER A 31 -6.24 -5.47 9.01
N GLY A 32 -7.00 -4.39 9.06
CA GLY A 32 -7.35 -3.77 10.33
C GLY A 32 -8.36 -2.63 10.25
N THR A 33 -8.66 -2.09 11.44
CA THR A 33 -9.46 -0.87 11.60
C THR A 33 -8.55 0.32 11.85
N VAL A 34 -8.84 1.43 11.17
CA VAL A 34 -8.10 2.68 11.32
C VAL A 34 -8.45 3.35 12.65
N LEU A 35 -7.45 3.59 13.49
CA LEU A 35 -7.60 4.30 14.77
C LEU A 35 -7.41 5.81 14.60
N SER A 36 -6.41 6.22 13.81
CA SER A 36 -6.16 7.63 13.52
C SER A 36 -5.51 7.80 12.15
N VAL A 37 -5.74 8.97 11.55
CA VAL A 37 -5.13 9.40 10.30
C VAL A 37 -4.73 10.86 10.44
N LYS A 38 -3.49 11.17 10.08
CA LYS A 38 -2.95 12.53 10.04
C LYS A 38 -2.43 12.81 8.65
N PHE A 39 -2.94 13.88 8.04
CA PHE A 39 -2.51 14.35 6.73
C PHE A 39 -1.55 15.54 6.90
N LEU A 40 -0.37 15.43 6.34
CA LEU A 40 0.67 16.46 6.36
C LEU A 40 0.97 16.85 4.90
N GLU A 41 0.43 17.99 4.49
CA GLU A 41 0.69 18.57 3.17
C GLU A 41 1.82 19.59 3.26
N LYS A 42 2.83 19.44 2.38
CA LYS A 42 3.89 20.43 2.18
C LYS A 42 3.83 20.92 0.74
N ASN A 43 3.60 22.21 0.57
CA ASN A 43 3.53 22.85 -0.73
C ASN A 43 4.74 23.78 -0.89
N TYR A 44 5.67 23.40 -1.76
CA TYR A 44 6.72 24.28 -2.27
C TYR A 44 6.36 24.73 -3.70
N PHE A 45 7.04 25.76 -4.21
CA PHE A 45 6.71 26.41 -5.49
C PHE A 45 6.55 25.42 -6.66
N ILE A 46 7.38 24.37 -6.71
CA ILE A 46 7.37 23.39 -7.79
C ILE A 46 7.08 21.96 -7.29
N MET A 47 7.44 21.67 -6.05
CA MET A 47 7.35 20.34 -5.46
C MET A 47 6.24 20.28 -4.41
N LYS A 48 5.24 19.43 -4.66
CA LYS A 48 4.16 19.17 -3.72
C LYS A 48 4.39 17.80 -3.09
N SER A 49 4.39 17.76 -1.77
CA SER A 49 4.61 16.57 -0.97
C SER A 49 3.41 16.31 -0.08
N LEU A 50 2.91 15.08 -0.11
CA LEU A 50 1.91 14.60 0.83
C LEU A 50 2.53 13.50 1.67
N VAL A 51 2.53 13.71 2.97
CA VAL A 51 2.91 12.74 3.99
C VAL A 51 1.65 12.37 4.76
N ILE A 52 1.43 11.09 5.01
CA ILE A 52 0.27 10.62 5.78
C ILE A 52 0.79 9.66 6.82
N GLU A 53 0.34 9.84 8.04
CA GLU A 53 0.60 8.94 9.15
C GLU A 53 -0.73 8.31 9.56
N MET A 54 -0.73 6.99 9.67
CA MET A 54 -1.90 6.20 10.01
C MET A 54 -1.58 5.24 11.12
N VAL A 55 -2.55 5.03 11.99
CA VAL A 55 -2.45 4.06 13.07
C VAL A 55 -3.56 3.04 12.92
N ILE A 56 -3.20 1.76 12.89
CA ILE A 56 -4.11 0.67 12.58
C ILE A 56 -4.11 -0.33 13.71
N LYS A 57 -5.30 -0.75 14.10
CA LYS A 57 -5.52 -1.93 14.93
C LYS A 57 -5.73 -3.13 14.00
N PRO A 58 -4.77 -4.06 13.91
CA PRO A 58 -4.95 -5.27 13.12
C PRO A 58 -6.13 -6.09 13.63
N GLU A 59 -6.79 -6.82 12.73
CA GLU A 59 -7.81 -7.80 13.12
C GLU A 59 -7.19 -8.98 13.87
N VAL A 60 -5.96 -9.36 13.49
CA VAL A 60 -5.20 -10.44 14.11
C VAL A 60 -4.07 -9.85 14.95
N GLY A 61 -4.22 -9.92 16.27
CA GLY A 61 -3.22 -9.47 17.24
C GLY A 61 -3.62 -8.23 18.05
N LYS A 62 -2.92 -8.00 19.16
CA LYS A 62 -3.19 -6.87 20.08
C LYS A 62 -2.33 -5.63 19.80
N LYS A 63 -1.26 -5.79 19.01
CA LYS A 63 -0.29 -4.72 18.76
C LYS A 63 -0.81 -3.76 17.69
N VAL A 64 -0.75 -2.47 17.99
CA VAL A 64 -1.08 -1.39 17.05
C VAL A 64 0.08 -1.22 16.06
N VAL A 65 -0.25 -1.02 14.78
CA VAL A 65 0.73 -0.82 13.71
C VAL A 65 0.68 0.64 13.26
N LYS A 66 1.83 1.30 13.25
CA LYS A 66 2.01 2.61 12.65
C LYS A 66 2.38 2.45 11.18
N CYS A 67 1.71 3.20 10.32
CA CYS A 67 1.93 3.18 8.90
C CYS A 67 2.16 4.61 8.40
N TRP A 68 3.04 4.78 7.43
CA TRP A 68 3.30 6.09 6.82
C TRP A 68 3.29 6.01 5.31
N TYR A 69 2.86 7.08 4.67
CA TYR A 69 2.87 7.26 3.24
C TYR A 69 3.59 8.55 2.90
N LYS A 70 4.41 8.56 1.85
CA LYS A 70 5.01 9.77 1.31
C LYS A 70 4.94 9.73 -0.20
N LYS A 71 4.32 10.74 -0.79
CA LYS A 71 4.31 10.92 -2.24
C LYS A 71 4.65 12.34 -2.60
N ASN A 72 5.61 12.46 -3.49
CA ASN A 72 6.05 13.72 -4.05
C ASN A 72 5.61 13.77 -5.51
N ARG A 73 5.01 14.88 -5.92
CA ARG A 73 4.70 15.15 -7.32
C ARG A 73 5.18 16.53 -7.70
N TRP A 74 5.62 16.62 -8.95
CA TRP A 74 5.97 17.88 -9.58
C TRP A 74 4.71 18.50 -10.19
N PHE A 75 4.47 19.79 -9.91
CA PHE A 75 3.32 20.61 -10.35
C PHE A 75 1.91 20.17 -9.89
N LYS A 76 1.61 18.87 -9.88
CA LYS A 76 0.29 18.32 -9.51
C LYS A 76 0.19 18.05 -8.01
N LYS A 77 -0.99 18.30 -7.41
CA LYS A 77 -1.26 17.89 -6.03
C LYS A 77 -1.23 16.36 -5.96
N PRO A 78 -0.43 15.76 -5.06
CA PRO A 78 -0.54 14.33 -4.77
C PRO A 78 -1.90 14.06 -4.11
N GLU A 79 -2.64 13.11 -4.67
CA GLU A 79 -3.92 12.68 -4.12
C GLU A 79 -3.76 11.39 -3.31
N PHE A 80 -4.63 11.25 -2.31
CA PHE A 80 -4.76 10.05 -1.51
C PHE A 80 -6.25 9.74 -1.31
N ILE A 81 -6.57 8.47 -1.11
CA ILE A 81 -7.94 8.05 -0.89
C ILE A 81 -8.49 8.60 0.43
N LEU A 82 -9.81 8.77 0.50
CA LEU A 82 -10.46 9.16 1.74
C LEU A 82 -10.41 8.00 2.74
N VAL A 83 -9.66 8.18 3.81
CA VAL A 83 -9.59 7.27 4.95
C VAL A 83 -9.95 8.04 6.21
N LYS A 84 -10.89 7.51 6.99
CA LYS A 84 -11.34 8.07 8.27
C LYS A 84 -11.15 7.03 9.37
N GLN A 85 -11.15 7.50 10.62
CA GLN A 85 -11.21 6.63 11.79
C GLN A 85 -12.42 5.69 11.68
N GLY A 86 -12.23 4.43 12.07
CA GLY A 86 -13.25 3.38 12.00
C GLY A 86 -13.37 2.68 10.65
N HIS A 87 -12.71 3.17 9.59
CA HIS A 87 -12.70 2.44 8.32
C HIS A 87 -11.93 1.12 8.43
N LYS A 88 -12.44 0.09 7.76
CA LYS A 88 -11.73 -1.19 7.57
C LYS A 88 -10.85 -1.09 6.35
N VAL A 89 -9.56 -1.36 6.52
CA VAL A 89 -8.56 -1.21 5.47
C VAL A 89 -7.63 -2.41 5.41
N ILE A 90 -7.15 -2.71 4.20
CA ILE A 90 -6.02 -3.60 3.97
C ILE A 90 -4.88 -2.74 3.46
N ILE A 91 -3.81 -2.67 4.24
CA ILE A 91 -2.57 -1.98 3.86
C ILE A 91 -1.60 -2.99 3.30
N MET A 92 -1.13 -2.71 2.10
CA MET A 92 -0.02 -3.42 1.49
C MET A 92 1.18 -2.47 1.49
N GLY A 93 2.25 -2.89 2.14
CA GLY A 93 3.39 -2.02 2.38
C GLY A 93 4.67 -2.79 2.60
N VAL A 94 5.71 -2.05 2.92
CA VAL A 94 7.02 -2.61 3.25
C VAL A 94 7.45 -2.13 4.63
N THR A 95 7.97 -3.03 5.45
CA THR A 95 8.57 -2.66 6.73
C THR A 95 9.94 -2.03 6.52
N GLY A 96 10.34 -1.19 7.46
CA GLY A 96 11.69 -0.65 7.49
C GLY A 96 12.76 -1.74 7.58
N GLU A 97 13.96 -1.37 7.15
CA GLU A 97 15.13 -2.22 7.18
C GLU A 97 15.54 -2.50 8.63
N LYS A 98 15.54 -3.79 9.06
CA LYS A 98 15.72 -4.22 10.47
C LYS A 98 16.97 -3.64 11.16
N ASN A 99 18.00 -3.28 10.39
CA ASN A 99 19.28 -2.76 10.90
C ASN A 99 19.48 -1.25 10.68
N SER A 100 18.47 -0.54 10.16
CA SER A 100 18.58 0.90 9.95
C SER A 100 18.26 1.67 11.24
N LYS A 101 19.17 2.54 11.70
CA LYS A 101 19.01 3.45 12.85
C LYS A 101 17.95 4.56 12.62
N LYS A 102 17.10 4.44 11.60
CA LYS A 102 16.06 5.42 11.29
C LYS A 102 14.82 5.12 12.14
N GLU A 103 14.23 6.17 12.73
CA GLU A 103 13.10 6.09 13.67
C GLU A 103 11.89 5.28 13.15
N ASN A 104 11.76 5.12 11.83
CA ASN A 104 10.62 4.46 11.19
C ASN A 104 10.86 2.96 10.90
N SER A 105 11.88 2.32 11.48
CA SER A 105 12.21 0.91 11.19
C SER A 105 11.08 -0.06 11.56
N GLN A 106 10.27 0.27 12.58
CA GLN A 106 9.10 -0.50 13.01
C GLN A 106 7.80 -0.11 12.30
N GLU A 107 7.83 0.92 11.46
CA GLU A 107 6.65 1.42 10.77
C GLU A 107 6.50 0.79 9.39
N VAL A 108 5.26 0.63 8.93
CA VAL A 108 4.96 0.10 7.61
C VAL A 108 4.84 1.25 6.62
N GLN A 109 5.73 1.31 5.63
CA GLN A 109 5.58 2.23 4.51
C GLN A 109 4.47 1.73 3.58
N ILE A 110 3.43 2.55 3.43
CA ILE A 110 2.26 2.27 2.61
C ILE A 110 2.64 2.32 1.13
N MET A 111 2.34 1.25 0.41
CA MET A 111 2.47 1.17 -1.05
C MET A 111 1.10 1.20 -1.72
N ASN A 112 0.15 0.48 -1.15
CA ASN A 112 -1.26 0.54 -1.53
C ASN A 112 -2.17 0.42 -0.30
N VAL A 113 -3.35 1.01 -0.40
CA VAL A 113 -4.41 0.91 0.60
C VAL A 113 -5.70 0.54 -0.12
N LEU A 114 -6.30 -0.55 0.32
CA LEU A 114 -7.63 -0.99 -0.07
C LEU A 114 -8.58 -0.63 1.07
N ASN A 115 -9.47 0.32 0.84
CA ASN A 115 -10.49 0.69 1.80
C ASN A 115 -11.74 -0.18 1.58
N LEU A 116 -11.98 -1.11 2.50
CA LEU A 116 -13.10 -2.05 2.45
C LEU A 116 -14.44 -1.38 2.76
N THR A 117 -14.43 -0.28 3.52
CA THR A 117 -15.63 0.50 3.85
C THR A 117 -16.13 1.29 2.64
N THR A 118 -15.24 2.02 1.96
CA THR A 118 -15.63 2.86 0.81
C THR A 118 -15.46 2.16 -0.53
N LYS A 119 -14.86 0.97 -0.56
CA LYS A 119 -14.51 0.20 -1.77
C LYS A 119 -13.65 1.00 -2.75
N LYS A 120 -12.75 1.84 -2.21
CA LYS A 120 -11.83 2.66 -3.01
C LYS A 120 -10.40 2.25 -2.71
N ASP A 121 -9.58 2.27 -3.75
CA ASP A 121 -8.18 1.82 -3.70
C ASP A 121 -7.26 2.98 -4.04
N LEU A 122 -6.12 3.05 -3.35
CA LEU A 122 -5.11 4.08 -3.62
C LEU A 122 -4.43 3.87 -4.97
N VAL A 123 -4.08 2.62 -5.26
CA VAL A 123 -3.67 2.16 -6.59
C VAL A 123 -4.76 1.22 -7.05
N PRO A 124 -5.47 1.51 -8.15
CA PRO A 124 -6.57 0.68 -8.62
C PRO A 124 -6.04 -0.72 -8.91
N VAL A 125 -6.45 -1.70 -8.10
CA VAL A 125 -6.17 -3.11 -8.36
C VAL A 125 -7.37 -3.67 -9.09
N ASP A 126 -7.12 -4.46 -10.13
CA ASP A 126 -8.21 -5.17 -10.81
C ASP A 126 -8.81 -6.22 -9.84
N HIS A 127 -9.92 -5.85 -9.19
CA HIS A 127 -10.61 -6.68 -8.21
C HIS A 127 -11.11 -8.01 -8.80
N SER A 128 -11.16 -8.14 -10.13
CA SER A 128 -11.52 -9.39 -10.81
C SER A 128 -10.51 -10.51 -10.51
N GLN A 129 -9.23 -10.18 -10.37
CA GLN A 129 -8.18 -11.17 -10.07
C GLN A 129 -8.21 -11.62 -8.60
N ILE A 130 -8.54 -10.70 -7.68
CA ILE A 130 -8.67 -11.01 -6.24
C ILE A 130 -9.88 -11.92 -5.97
N ARG A 131 -10.98 -11.75 -6.71
CA ARG A 131 -12.15 -12.65 -6.62
C ARG A 131 -11.83 -14.04 -7.15
N LYS A 132 -11.13 -14.14 -8.29
CA LYS A 132 -10.72 -15.43 -8.87
C LYS A 132 -9.75 -16.19 -7.96
N SER A 133 -8.78 -15.51 -7.34
CA SER A 133 -7.84 -16.17 -6.42
C SER A 133 -8.52 -16.67 -5.14
N ARG A 134 -9.46 -15.91 -4.57
CA ARG A 134 -10.27 -16.36 -3.42
C ARG A 134 -11.14 -17.58 -3.75
N GLN A 135 -11.74 -17.59 -4.95
CA GLN A 135 -12.57 -18.71 -5.40
C GLN A 135 -11.74 -19.97 -5.67
N GLN A 136 -10.54 -19.83 -6.27
CA GLN A 136 -9.60 -20.93 -6.43
C GLN A 136 -9.10 -21.47 -5.08
N ALA A 137 -8.78 -20.61 -4.11
CA ALA A 137 -8.37 -21.03 -2.77
C ALA A 137 -9.49 -21.74 -1.99
N MET A 138 -10.75 -21.36 -2.21
CA MET A 138 -11.91 -22.03 -1.61
C MET A 138 -12.18 -23.39 -2.27
N ASN A 139 -11.99 -23.49 -3.58
CA ASN A 139 -12.15 -24.74 -4.33
C ASN A 139 -11.03 -25.75 -4.03
N MET A 140 -9.80 -25.32 -3.74
CA MET A 140 -8.70 -26.20 -3.31
C MET A 140 -8.82 -26.70 -1.86
N ARG A 141 -9.77 -26.16 -1.08
CA ARG A 141 -10.05 -26.59 0.30
C ARG A 141 -11.23 -27.58 0.40
N ARG A 142 -11.88 -27.89 -0.72
CA ARG A 142 -12.88 -28.96 -0.85
C ARG A 142 -12.21 -30.18 -1.43
#